data_AF-A0A816DJV0-F1
#
_entry.id   AF-A0A816DJV0-F1
#
_cell.length_a   1.000
_cell.length_b   1.000
_cell.length_c   1.000
_cell.angle_alpha   90.00
_cell.angle_beta   90.00
_cell.angle_gamma   90.00
#
_symmetry.space_group_name_H-M   'P 1'
#
loop_
_entity.id
_entity.type
_entity.pdbx_description
1 polymer ?
#
loop_
_entity_poly.entity_id
_entity_poly.type
_entity_poly.pdbx_seq_one_letter_code
_entity_poly.pdbx_strand_id
1 'polypeptide(L)'
;RSEDIASIFERAIKREQQYEQNRMNTRCVVFLDEASLPNEKKMVLKVLHPYLDECKVAFVAIANTAFDAANANRMICIYRSLPSEDDQKILAYGCLGLQLEKRQSTIDDRLDKIIYGLCHGYRRILYSLDIPHIFHDRDFIYILLRALEDNFNGIRMEEFDKLVDIFATAVGEQCSDFRTLITEKQHIQRNIPTILCNSMKLDPIHRRLYGRYKLIIDESEDESAVHLLFQFGILNSDPNRTTVFRMSDFPDDINNELRNVEILSNIKLCMETGKTILMINTGRIHDSLYDVFNQNFSIMATEESRKIFSKVSIGPKTIDVIVHENFQCIIHIKRSEFKDIPAPFLSRFQKYSLSIEDFYTIQLKEISIEEQNFMKNIEIKIQSFIDHFGKEYFYGFNNETLYSYLLLFIKK
;
A
#
# COMPACT_ATOMS: atom_id res chain seq x y z
N ARG A 1 16.13 -6.50 -16.67
CA ARG A 1 17.18 -7.48 -17.06
C ARG A 1 18.52 -6.74 -17.16
N SER A 2 19.66 -7.42 -17.25
CA SER A 2 20.97 -6.77 -17.38
C SER A 2 21.08 -5.95 -18.66
N GLU A 3 20.51 -6.45 -19.75
CA GLU A 3 20.43 -5.79 -21.06
C GLU A 3 19.70 -4.44 -21.00
N ASP A 4 18.62 -4.35 -20.22
CA ASP A 4 17.86 -3.10 -20.05
C ASP A 4 18.71 -2.02 -19.36
N ILE A 5 19.49 -2.41 -18.35
CA ILE A 5 20.39 -1.50 -17.64
C ILE A 5 21.46 -0.99 -18.60
N ALA A 6 22.11 -1.88 -19.35
CA ALA A 6 23.11 -1.48 -20.36
C ALA A 6 22.53 -0.50 -21.38
N SER A 7 21.32 -0.76 -21.89
CA SER A 7 20.64 0.13 -22.83
C SER A 7 20.38 1.52 -22.25
N ILE A 8 19.99 1.62 -20.97
CA ILE A 8 19.79 2.90 -20.29
C ILE A 8 21.11 3.67 -20.19
N PHE A 9 22.20 3.01 -19.80
CA PHE A 9 23.53 3.63 -19.73
C PHE A 9 24.01 4.13 -21.10
N GLU A 10 23.90 3.30 -22.14
CA GLU A 10 24.28 3.69 -23.49
C GLU A 10 23.48 4.90 -24.01
N ARG A 11 22.18 4.94 -23.72
CA ARG A 11 21.33 6.09 -24.05
C ARG A 11 21.74 7.34 -23.29
N ALA A 12 22.09 7.21 -22.01
CA ALA A 12 22.56 8.33 -21.18
C ALA A 12 23.91 8.87 -21.68
N ILE A 13 24.86 7.98 -22.02
CA ILE A 13 26.17 8.36 -22.55
C ILE A 13 26.02 9.11 -23.88
N LYS A 14 25.17 8.61 -24.79
CA LYS A 14 24.89 9.30 -26.06
C LYS A 14 24.30 10.70 -25.85
N ARG A 15 23.40 10.86 -24.87
CA ARG A 15 22.83 12.17 -24.52
C ARG A 15 23.87 13.11 -23.91
N GLU A 16 24.73 12.60 -23.03
CA GLU A 16 25.81 13.39 -22.44
C GLU A 16 26.75 13.94 -23.52
N GLN A 17 27.15 13.09 -24.46
CA GLN A 17 27.97 13.50 -25.60
C GLN A 17 27.31 14.59 -26.45
N GLN A 18 25.99 14.51 -26.65
CA GLN A 18 25.24 15.56 -27.35
C GLN A 18 25.20 16.88 -26.57
N TYR A 19 25.04 16.83 -25.25
CA TYR A 19 25.07 18.03 -24.41
C TYR A 19 26.45 18.68 -24.40
N GLU A 20 27.52 17.90 -24.35
CA GLU A 20 28.89 18.39 -24.43
C GLU A 20 29.19 19.02 -25.80
N GLN A 21 28.80 18.36 -26.89
CA GLN A 21 28.94 18.89 -28.25
C GLN A 21 28.21 20.22 -28.43
N ASN A 22 27.00 20.33 -27.87
CA ASN A 22 26.18 21.54 -27.92
C ASN A 22 26.53 22.57 -26.84
N ARG A 23 27.58 22.34 -26.03
CA ARG A 23 28.01 23.19 -24.90
C ARG A 23 26.87 23.55 -23.94
N MET A 24 25.94 22.63 -23.72
CA MET A 24 24.85 22.83 -22.78
C MET A 24 25.36 22.67 -21.35
N ASN A 25 24.88 23.52 -20.43
CA ASN A 25 25.18 23.38 -19.00
C ASN A 25 24.23 22.36 -18.35
N THR A 26 24.24 21.12 -18.85
CA THR A 26 23.35 20.04 -18.43
C THR A 26 24.13 18.75 -18.36
N ARG A 27 23.82 17.91 -17.35
CA ARG A 27 24.46 16.61 -17.11
C ARG A 27 23.43 15.50 -17.07
N CYS A 28 23.78 14.36 -17.63
CA CYS A 28 23.01 13.14 -17.58
C CYS A 28 23.33 12.36 -16.30
N VAL A 29 22.28 11.94 -15.60
CA VAL A 29 22.36 11.06 -14.44
C VAL A 29 21.54 9.81 -14.75
N VAL A 30 22.16 8.64 -14.60
CA VAL A 30 21.43 7.37 -14.57
C VAL A 30 20.99 7.15 -13.13
N PHE A 31 19.67 7.07 -12.94
CA PHE A 31 19.06 6.82 -11.63
C PHE A 31 18.44 5.43 -11.61
N LEU A 32 18.79 4.63 -10.61
CA LEU A 32 18.25 3.29 -10.42
C LEU A 32 17.56 3.20 -9.06
N ASP A 33 16.23 3.19 -9.10
CA ASP A 33 15.40 2.98 -7.91
C ASP A 33 15.31 1.48 -7.59
N GLU A 34 15.24 1.14 -6.31
CA GLU A 34 15.14 -0.23 -5.80
C GLU A 34 16.17 -1.23 -6.37
N ALA A 35 17.44 -0.84 -6.38
CA ALA A 35 18.55 -1.62 -6.91
C ALA A 35 18.74 -3.01 -6.28
N SER A 36 18.10 -3.25 -5.14
CA SER A 36 18.09 -4.52 -4.41
C SER A 36 17.03 -5.53 -4.86
N LEU A 37 16.07 -5.14 -5.73
CA LEU A 37 15.03 -6.05 -6.23
C LEU A 37 15.54 -7.21 -7.10
N PRO A 38 16.51 -7.01 -8.01
CA PRO A 38 17.02 -8.10 -8.83
C PRO A 38 17.68 -9.18 -7.96
N ASN A 39 17.28 -10.43 -8.18
CA ASN A 39 17.86 -11.57 -7.44
C ASN A 39 19.39 -11.60 -7.60
N GLU A 40 20.13 -11.53 -6.49
CA GLU A 40 21.60 -11.54 -6.46
C GLU A 40 22.19 -12.74 -7.22
N LYS A 41 21.51 -13.90 -7.20
CA LYS A 41 21.94 -15.10 -7.93
C LYS A 41 21.99 -14.88 -9.45
N LYS A 42 21.19 -13.96 -9.98
CA LYS A 42 21.18 -13.60 -11.40
C LYS A 42 22.27 -12.59 -11.75
N MET A 43 23.03 -12.08 -10.78
CA MET A 43 24.18 -11.17 -10.95
C MET A 43 23.90 -9.99 -11.89
N VAL A 44 22.65 -9.50 -11.90
CA VAL A 44 22.14 -8.51 -12.86
C VAL A 44 22.96 -7.21 -12.79
N LEU A 45 23.43 -6.84 -11.60
CA LEU A 45 24.18 -5.62 -11.35
C LEU A 45 25.63 -5.67 -11.82
N LYS A 46 26.19 -6.84 -12.18
CA LYS A 46 27.56 -6.91 -12.74
C LYS A 46 27.70 -6.11 -14.04
N VAL A 47 26.59 -5.90 -14.75
CA VAL A 47 26.55 -5.06 -15.94
C VAL A 47 26.95 -3.61 -15.65
N LEU A 48 26.83 -3.15 -14.39
CA LEU A 48 27.20 -1.80 -13.98
C LEU A 48 28.71 -1.57 -13.96
N HIS A 49 29.50 -2.60 -13.65
CA HIS A 49 30.95 -2.47 -13.43
C HIS A 49 31.69 -1.67 -14.52
N PRO A 50 31.57 -1.99 -15.82
CA PRO A 50 32.26 -1.23 -16.86
C PRO A 50 31.81 0.24 -16.90
N TYR A 51 30.53 0.51 -16.69
CA TYR A 51 30.01 1.89 -16.74
C TYR A 51 30.44 2.72 -15.53
N LEU A 52 30.50 2.10 -14.34
CA LEU A 52 30.99 2.74 -13.12
C LEU A 52 32.51 2.95 -13.15
N ASP A 53 33.27 2.05 -13.78
CA ASP A 53 34.72 2.21 -13.92
C ASP A 53 35.06 3.34 -14.92
N GLU A 54 34.30 3.46 -16.01
CA GLU A 54 34.50 4.52 -17.00
C GLU A 54 33.97 5.90 -16.57
N CYS A 55 32.97 5.96 -15.67
CA CYS A 55 32.37 7.19 -15.15
C CYS A 55 31.92 8.23 -16.22
N LYS A 56 31.53 7.77 -17.43
CA LYS A 56 31.11 8.67 -18.53
C LYS A 56 29.83 9.45 -18.24
N VAL A 57 28.99 8.96 -17.34
CA VAL A 57 27.76 9.60 -16.86
C VAL A 57 27.66 9.44 -15.36
N ALA A 58 27.01 10.38 -14.69
CA ALA A 58 26.76 10.26 -13.25
C ALA A 58 25.76 9.12 -12.97
N PHE A 59 25.93 8.44 -11.85
CA PHE A 59 25.07 7.34 -11.43
C PHE A 59 24.61 7.54 -9.98
N VAL A 60 23.32 7.32 -9.75
CA VAL A 60 22.72 7.32 -8.41
C VAL A 60 21.83 6.10 -8.29
N ALA A 61 21.98 5.33 -7.22
CA ALA A 61 21.13 4.19 -6.94
C ALA A 61 20.57 4.24 -5.52
N ILE A 62 19.33 3.82 -5.35
CA ILE A 62 18.68 3.63 -4.05
C ILE A 62 18.42 2.13 -3.89
N ALA A 63 18.78 1.58 -2.73
CA ALA A 63 18.61 0.18 -2.42
C ALA A 63 18.14 0.02 -0.97
N ASN A 64 17.29 -0.99 -0.73
CA ASN A 64 16.86 -1.35 0.63
C ASN A 64 17.82 -2.35 1.30
N THR A 65 18.75 -2.92 0.54
CA THR A 65 19.84 -3.77 1.03
C THR A 65 21.18 -3.19 0.63
N ALA A 66 22.23 -3.53 1.37
CA ALA A 66 23.58 -3.12 1.01
C ALA A 66 24.00 -3.78 -0.31
N PHE A 67 24.71 -3.02 -1.15
CA PHE A 67 25.37 -3.57 -2.33
C PHE A 67 26.51 -4.53 -1.93
N ASP A 68 26.80 -5.48 -2.81
CA ASP A 68 28.00 -6.29 -2.69
C ASP A 68 29.28 -5.43 -2.76
N ALA A 69 30.39 -5.96 -2.23
CA ALA A 69 31.65 -5.22 -2.19
C ALA A 69 32.13 -4.79 -3.59
N ALA A 70 31.82 -5.57 -4.63
CA ALA A 70 32.22 -5.28 -5.99
C ALA A 70 31.56 -4.01 -6.54
N ASN A 71 30.27 -3.81 -6.28
CA ASN A 71 29.57 -2.58 -6.64
C ASN A 71 29.88 -1.45 -5.66
N ALA A 72 29.88 -1.73 -4.35
CA ALA A 72 30.09 -0.73 -3.31
C ALA A 72 31.45 -0.02 -3.43
N ASN A 73 32.52 -0.74 -3.79
CA ASN A 73 33.87 -0.16 -3.96
C ASN A 73 33.97 0.85 -5.12
N ARG A 74 32.98 0.89 -6.01
CA ARG A 74 32.92 1.80 -7.17
C ARG A 74 32.02 3.02 -6.91
N MET A 75 31.41 3.10 -5.74
CA MET A 75 30.39 4.10 -5.43
C MET A 75 30.63 4.71 -4.06
N ILE A 76 30.20 5.96 -3.89
CA ILE A 76 30.06 6.53 -2.54
C ILE A 76 28.77 5.98 -1.96
N CYS A 77 28.89 5.05 -1.01
CA CYS A 77 27.74 4.41 -0.37
C CYS A 77 27.35 5.19 0.89
N ILE A 78 26.12 5.69 0.92
CA ILE A 78 25.54 6.33 2.10
C ILE A 78 24.57 5.33 2.73
N TYR A 79 24.90 4.86 3.92
CA TYR A 79 24.06 3.95 4.68
C TYR A 79 23.25 4.72 5.73
N ARG A 80 21.97 4.40 5.84
CA ARG A 80 21.11 4.87 6.94
C ARG A 80 20.63 3.68 7.75
N SER A 81 20.76 3.78 9.07
CA SER A 81 20.13 2.84 9.99
C SER A 81 18.61 3.03 9.99
N LEU A 82 17.90 2.07 10.59
CA LEU A 82 16.50 2.27 10.92
C LEU A 82 16.33 3.49 11.85
N PRO A 83 15.24 4.25 11.73
CA PRO A 83 15.00 5.41 12.59
C PRO A 83 15.06 5.07 14.07
N SER A 84 15.83 5.86 14.82
CA SER A 84 15.78 5.84 16.27
C SER A 84 14.43 6.36 16.77
N GLU A 85 14.18 6.21 18.07
CA GLU A 85 12.97 6.78 18.67
C GLU A 85 12.95 8.32 18.57
N ASP A 86 14.11 8.96 18.67
CA ASP A 86 14.21 10.41 18.54
C ASP A 86 14.02 10.86 17.08
N ASP A 87 14.48 10.08 16.10
CA ASP A 87 14.18 10.34 14.69
C ASP A 87 12.67 10.28 14.41
N GLN A 88 11.97 9.31 15.00
CA GLN A 88 10.50 9.18 14.88
C GLN A 88 9.78 10.35 15.55
N LYS A 89 10.28 10.86 16.68
CA LYS A 89 9.75 12.09 17.28
C LYS A 89 9.94 13.27 16.33
N ILE A 90 11.15 13.50 15.83
CA ILE A 90 11.44 14.61 14.90
C ILE A 90 10.51 14.52 13.67
N LEU A 91 10.35 13.31 13.11
CA LEU A 91 9.42 13.05 12.03
C LEU A 91 7.98 13.42 12.41
N ALA A 92 7.50 13.00 13.57
CA ALA A 92 6.15 13.28 14.03
C ALA A 92 5.87 14.78 14.16
N TYR A 93 6.79 15.53 14.75
CA TYR A 93 6.67 16.99 14.86
C TYR A 93 6.67 17.65 13.48
N GLY A 94 7.56 17.21 12.59
CA GLY A 94 7.61 17.70 11.21
C GLY A 94 6.29 17.47 10.47
N CYS A 95 5.71 16.27 10.58
CA CYS A 95 4.42 15.93 9.97
C CYS A 95 3.26 16.76 10.53
N LEU A 96 3.32 17.11 11.83
CA LEU A 96 2.32 17.94 12.49
C LEU A 96 2.55 19.45 12.30
N GLY A 97 3.63 19.85 11.61
CA GLY A 97 4.00 21.25 11.40
C GLY A 97 4.44 21.96 12.69
N LEU A 98 4.89 21.21 13.68
CA LEU A 98 5.29 21.72 14.99
C LEU A 98 6.77 22.09 15.01
N GLN A 99 7.11 23.19 15.67
CA GLN A 99 8.49 23.66 15.82
C GLN A 99 9.06 23.18 17.16
N LEU A 100 10.16 22.40 17.12
CA LEU A 100 10.84 21.88 18.31
C LEU A 100 11.37 22.99 19.26
N GLU A 101 11.62 24.18 18.71
CA GLU A 101 12.33 25.29 19.38
C GLU A 101 11.42 26.29 20.10
N LYS A 102 10.10 26.31 19.85
CA LYS A 102 9.15 27.24 20.48
C LYS A 102 8.34 26.55 21.58
N ARG A 103 9.01 26.20 22.68
CA ARG A 103 8.37 25.63 23.88
C ARG A 103 8.05 26.75 24.86
N GLN A 104 6.78 27.11 25.00
CA GLN A 104 6.39 28.19 25.91
C GLN A 104 5.15 27.86 26.77
N SER A 105 4.52 26.69 26.64
CA SER A 105 3.26 26.40 27.35
C SER A 105 3.12 24.97 27.87
N THR A 106 2.22 24.78 28.84
CA THR A 106 1.80 23.46 29.36
C THR A 106 1.02 22.60 28.34
N ILE A 107 0.52 23.21 27.26
CA ILE A 107 -0.12 22.51 26.14
C ILE A 107 0.94 21.74 25.34
N ASP A 108 2.16 22.27 25.25
CA ASP A 108 3.30 21.62 24.60
C ASP A 108 3.66 20.32 25.34
N ASP A 109 3.72 20.34 26.68
CA ASP A 109 4.05 19.14 27.49
C ASP A 109 3.06 17.98 27.33
N ARG A 110 1.76 18.28 27.17
CA ARG A 110 0.75 17.23 26.97
C ARG A 110 0.85 16.62 25.58
N LEU A 111 1.02 17.47 24.58
CA LEU A 111 1.14 17.04 23.19
C LEU A 111 2.45 16.25 22.97
N ASP A 112 3.54 16.64 23.64
CA ASP A 112 4.80 15.92 23.65
C ASP A 112 4.65 14.50 24.23
N LYS A 113 3.92 14.36 25.34
CA LYS A 113 3.61 13.04 25.92
C LYS A 113 2.76 12.18 25.00
N ILE A 114 1.82 12.78 24.27
CA ILE A 114 1.01 12.06 23.27
C ILE A 114 1.91 11.60 22.13
N ILE A 115 2.70 12.49 21.53
CA ILE A 115 3.62 12.12 20.43
C ILE A 115 4.59 11.03 20.88
N TYR A 116 5.17 11.16 22.08
CA TYR A 116 6.05 10.16 22.66
C TYR A 116 5.33 8.81 22.81
N GLY A 117 4.11 8.82 23.39
CA GLY A 117 3.29 7.63 23.53
C GLY A 117 3.00 6.95 22.18
N LEU A 118 2.65 7.73 21.16
CA LEU A 118 2.39 7.23 19.80
C LEU A 118 3.66 6.61 19.16
N CYS A 119 4.82 7.27 19.29
CA CYS A 119 6.11 6.74 18.82
C CYS A 119 6.42 5.41 19.52
N HIS A 120 6.33 5.39 20.84
CA HIS A 120 6.63 4.22 21.66
C HIS A 120 5.67 3.06 21.36
N GLY A 121 4.37 3.34 21.24
CA GLY A 121 3.36 2.36 20.86
C GLY A 121 3.61 1.77 19.47
N TYR A 122 3.92 2.61 18.49
CA TYR A 122 4.21 2.13 17.15
C TYR A 122 5.47 1.25 17.11
N ARG A 123 6.54 1.62 17.82
CA ARG A 123 7.75 0.79 17.93
C ARG A 123 7.46 -0.57 18.57
N ARG A 124 6.66 -0.62 19.63
CA ARG A 124 6.28 -1.89 20.26
C ARG A 124 5.50 -2.79 19.30
N ILE A 125 4.64 -2.23 18.46
CA ILE A 125 3.99 -2.98 17.37
C ILE A 125 5.04 -3.55 16.42
N LEU A 126 5.97 -2.73 15.94
CA LEU A 126 6.99 -3.17 14.97
C LEU A 126 7.89 -4.31 15.48
N TYR A 127 8.23 -4.29 16.77
CA TYR A 127 9.07 -5.32 17.40
C TYR A 127 8.27 -6.50 17.98
N SER A 128 6.94 -6.47 17.91
CA SER A 128 6.11 -7.56 18.41
C SER A 128 6.21 -8.78 17.50
N LEU A 129 6.34 -9.97 18.10
CA LEU A 129 6.28 -11.24 17.38
C LEU A 129 4.84 -11.65 17.05
N ASP A 130 3.85 -11.06 17.73
CA ASP A 130 2.43 -11.33 17.53
C ASP A 130 1.85 -10.62 16.30
N ILE A 131 2.53 -9.58 15.80
CA ILE A 131 2.04 -8.75 14.69
C ILE A 131 2.90 -9.02 13.45
N PRO A 132 2.29 -9.32 12.29
CA PRO A 132 3.02 -9.46 11.04
C PRO A 132 3.86 -8.20 10.73
N HIS A 133 5.12 -8.39 10.31
CA HIS A 133 6.05 -7.31 9.93
C HIS A 133 5.70 -6.68 8.56
N ILE A 134 4.48 -6.17 8.46
CA ILE A 134 3.91 -5.61 7.22
C ILE A 134 3.82 -4.08 7.29
N PHE A 135 4.00 -3.51 8.49
CA PHE A 135 3.93 -2.08 8.74
C PHE A 135 5.32 -1.45 8.76
N HIS A 136 5.44 -0.24 8.22
CA HIS A 136 6.70 0.49 8.06
C HIS A 136 6.53 1.95 8.47
N ASP A 137 7.62 2.72 8.62
CA ASP A 137 7.57 4.13 9.03
C ASP A 137 6.65 5.02 8.16
N ARG A 138 6.36 4.61 6.91
CA ARG A 138 5.32 5.26 6.11
C ARG A 138 3.96 5.17 6.82
N ASP A 139 3.57 3.99 7.32
CA ASP A 139 2.36 3.77 8.11
C ASP A 139 2.34 4.61 9.40
N PHE A 140 3.50 4.80 10.06
CA PHE A 140 3.61 5.69 11.22
C PHE A 140 3.13 7.11 10.92
N ILE A 141 3.57 7.69 9.81
CA ILE A 141 3.16 9.03 9.38
C ILE A 141 1.63 9.11 9.25
N TYR A 142 1.00 8.07 8.69
CA TYR A 142 -0.46 8.05 8.54
C TYR A 142 -1.21 7.78 9.85
N ILE A 143 -0.61 7.08 10.82
CA ILE A 143 -1.17 6.92 12.18
C ILE A 143 -1.17 8.25 12.93
N LEU A 144 -0.23 9.15 12.68
CA LEU A 144 -0.28 10.49 13.25
C LEU A 144 -1.43 11.32 12.68
N LEU A 145 -1.79 11.08 11.41
CA LEU A 145 -2.82 11.82 10.69
C LEU A 145 -4.23 11.18 10.80
N ARG A 146 -4.34 9.91 11.20
CA ARG A 146 -5.58 9.11 11.27
C ARG A 146 -5.58 8.09 12.41
N ALA A 147 -6.74 7.55 12.75
CA ALA A 147 -6.87 6.53 13.79
C ALA A 147 -6.15 5.21 13.43
N LEU A 148 -5.88 4.38 14.44
CA LEU A 148 -5.31 3.03 14.27
C LEU A 148 -6.17 2.16 13.34
N GLU A 149 -7.49 2.24 13.50
CA GLU A 149 -8.45 1.46 12.69
C GLU A 149 -8.30 1.73 11.19
N ASP A 150 -8.03 2.97 10.77
CA ASP A 150 -7.86 3.33 9.35
C ASP A 150 -6.54 2.77 8.78
N ASN A 151 -5.50 2.63 9.60
CA ASN A 151 -4.15 2.35 9.12
C ASN A 151 -3.75 0.87 9.17
N PHE A 152 -4.34 0.09 10.07
CA PHE A 152 -3.97 -1.30 10.31
C PHE A 152 -4.97 -2.30 9.69
N ASN A 153 -5.62 -1.98 8.57
CA ASN A 153 -6.71 -2.79 7.98
C ASN A 153 -6.22 -4.09 7.30
N GLY A 154 -4.91 -4.29 7.15
CA GLY A 154 -4.33 -5.46 6.46
C GLY A 154 -4.08 -6.70 7.33
N ILE A 155 -4.54 -6.70 8.59
CA ILE A 155 -4.41 -7.82 9.53
C ILE A 155 -5.79 -8.31 9.96
N ARG A 156 -5.85 -9.57 10.42
CA ARG A 156 -7.08 -10.20 10.91
C ARG A 156 -7.54 -9.56 12.22
N MET A 157 -8.80 -9.77 12.58
CA MET A 157 -9.39 -9.18 13.80
C MET A 157 -8.63 -9.58 15.06
N GLU A 158 -8.28 -10.86 15.21
CA GLU A 158 -7.52 -11.36 16.36
C GLU A 158 -6.14 -10.69 16.50
N GLU A 159 -5.48 -10.43 15.38
CA GLU A 159 -4.19 -9.73 15.33
C GLU A 159 -4.37 -8.24 15.66
N PHE A 160 -5.47 -7.64 15.21
CA PHE A 160 -5.80 -6.25 15.47
C PHE A 160 -6.12 -5.99 16.94
N ASP A 161 -6.85 -6.89 17.61
CA ASP A 161 -7.15 -6.78 19.04
C ASP A 161 -5.84 -6.78 19.86
N LYS A 162 -4.93 -7.72 19.57
CA LYS A 162 -3.59 -7.74 20.16
C LYS A 162 -2.81 -6.46 19.87
N LEU A 163 -2.90 -5.94 18.65
CA LEU A 163 -2.23 -4.70 18.26
C LEU A 163 -2.74 -3.52 19.09
N VAL A 164 -4.06 -3.40 19.25
CA VAL A 164 -4.69 -2.36 20.06
C VAL A 164 -4.23 -2.49 21.51
N ASP A 165 -4.20 -3.69 22.08
CA ASP A 165 -3.74 -3.92 23.44
C ASP A 165 -2.27 -3.52 23.64
N ILE A 166 -1.38 -3.93 22.72
CA ILE A 166 0.04 -3.56 22.73
C ILE A 166 0.18 -2.04 22.67
N PHE A 167 -0.50 -1.40 21.72
CA PHE A 167 -0.43 0.04 21.50
C PHE A 167 -0.99 0.82 22.68
N ALA A 168 -2.16 0.42 23.19
CA ALA A 168 -2.83 1.04 24.32
C ALA A 168 -1.99 0.97 25.59
N THR A 169 -1.40 -0.19 25.85
CA THR A 169 -0.49 -0.40 26.99
C THR A 169 0.71 0.53 26.87
N ALA A 170 1.34 0.56 25.70
CA ALA A 170 2.52 1.36 25.43
C ALA A 170 2.29 2.87 25.52
N VAL A 171 1.18 3.35 24.99
CA VAL A 171 0.78 4.77 25.07
C VAL A 171 0.38 5.10 26.51
N GLY A 172 -0.35 4.21 27.17
CA GLY A 172 -0.83 4.39 28.54
C GLY A 172 0.27 4.44 29.61
N GLU A 173 1.41 3.78 29.37
CA GLU A 173 2.62 3.94 30.19
C GLU A 173 3.19 5.37 30.15
N GLN A 174 2.97 6.09 29.04
CA GLN A 174 3.54 7.43 28.79
C GLN A 174 2.53 8.56 29.00
N CYS A 175 1.24 8.27 28.80
CA CYS A 175 0.15 9.21 28.92
C CYS A 175 -1.07 8.53 29.56
N SER A 176 -1.28 8.75 30.86
CA SER A 176 -2.38 8.15 31.64
C SER A 176 -3.77 8.49 31.11
N ASP A 177 -3.93 9.68 30.52
CA ASP A 177 -5.19 10.15 29.91
C ASP A 177 -5.67 9.23 28.78
N PHE A 178 -4.74 8.54 28.11
CA PHE A 178 -5.04 7.66 26.98
C PHE A 178 -5.56 6.29 27.42
N ARG A 179 -5.25 5.85 28.65
CA ARG A 179 -5.79 4.58 29.18
C ARG A 179 -7.30 4.62 29.27
N THR A 180 -7.87 5.71 29.79
CA THR A 180 -9.33 5.84 29.96
C THR A 180 -10.07 5.78 28.63
N LEU A 181 -9.55 6.43 27.60
CA LEU A 181 -10.15 6.49 26.25
C LEU A 181 -10.18 5.13 25.52
N ILE A 182 -9.20 4.26 25.78
CA ILE A 182 -9.15 2.94 25.14
C ILE A 182 -9.97 1.91 25.94
N THR A 183 -9.96 2.02 27.27
CA THR A 183 -10.71 1.09 28.14
C THR A 183 -12.22 1.24 27.99
N GLU A 184 -12.72 2.43 27.65
CA GLU A 184 -14.15 2.70 27.42
C GLU A 184 -14.67 2.20 26.06
N LYS A 185 -13.78 1.88 25.11
CA LYS A 185 -14.13 1.38 23.76
C LYS A 185 -13.83 -0.11 23.62
N GLN A 186 -14.22 -0.92 24.59
CA GLN A 186 -14.25 -2.36 24.42
C GLN A 186 -15.37 -2.72 23.43
N HIS A 187 -15.00 -3.34 22.30
CA HIS A 187 -15.90 -3.89 21.27
C HIS A 187 -16.44 -2.97 20.17
N ILE A 188 -15.65 -2.03 19.66
CA ILE A 188 -15.94 -1.54 18.29
C ILE A 188 -15.53 -2.65 17.32
N GLN A 189 -16.49 -3.48 16.93
CA GLN A 189 -16.26 -4.46 15.87
C GLN A 189 -15.91 -3.70 14.60
N ARG A 190 -14.65 -3.81 14.20
CA ARG A 190 -14.06 -3.14 13.05
C ARG A 190 -14.86 -3.48 11.79
N ASN A 191 -15.32 -2.45 11.10
CA ASN A 191 -16.12 -2.59 9.89
C ASN A 191 -15.26 -2.25 8.68
N ILE A 192 -14.43 -3.19 8.24
CA ILE A 192 -13.41 -2.97 7.20
C ILE A 192 -14.04 -2.48 5.87
N PRO A 193 -15.13 -3.08 5.35
CA PRO A 193 -15.77 -2.58 4.14
C PRO A 193 -16.28 -1.14 4.26
N THR A 194 -16.82 -0.74 5.41
CA THR A 194 -17.24 0.66 5.63
C THR A 194 -16.06 1.60 5.72
N ILE A 195 -14.98 1.21 6.42
CA ILE A 195 -13.74 1.99 6.50
C ILE A 195 -13.15 2.17 5.08
N LEU A 196 -13.12 1.10 4.28
CA LEU A 196 -12.70 1.16 2.88
C LEU A 196 -13.59 2.12 2.07
N CYS A 197 -14.91 1.99 2.17
CA CYS A 197 -15.87 2.87 1.48
C CYS A 197 -15.64 4.35 1.84
N ASN A 198 -15.43 4.66 3.11
CA ASN A 198 -15.14 6.02 3.58
C ASN A 198 -13.79 6.52 3.05
N SER A 199 -12.76 5.66 3.00
CA SER A 199 -11.44 5.99 2.45
C SER A 199 -11.47 6.33 0.95
N MET A 200 -12.47 5.80 0.21
CA MET A 200 -12.68 6.10 -1.21
C MET A 200 -13.37 7.44 -1.43
N LYS A 201 -14.17 7.90 -0.45
CA LYS A 201 -15.00 9.12 -0.50
C LYS A 201 -14.32 10.36 0.08
N LEU A 202 -13.02 10.29 0.39
CA LEU A 202 -12.26 11.46 0.86
C LEU A 202 -12.36 12.62 -0.14
N ASP A 203 -12.58 13.84 0.36
CA ASP A 203 -12.48 15.04 -0.46
C ASP A 203 -11.02 15.29 -0.88
N PRO A 204 -10.79 16.17 -1.88
CA PRO A 204 -9.46 16.42 -2.42
C PRO A 204 -8.44 16.92 -1.40
N ILE A 205 -8.84 17.68 -0.35
CA ILE A 205 -7.89 18.15 0.68
C ILE A 205 -7.36 16.96 1.46
N HIS A 206 -8.26 16.14 1.98
CA HIS A 206 -7.88 14.99 2.78
C HIS A 206 -7.16 13.91 1.97
N ARG A 207 -7.57 13.69 0.72
CA ARG A 207 -6.86 12.77 -0.17
C ARG A 207 -5.42 13.21 -0.44
N ARG A 208 -5.15 14.52 -0.53
CA ARG A 208 -3.79 15.06 -0.71
C ARG A 208 -2.92 14.88 0.52
N LEU A 209 -3.49 15.07 1.70
CA LEU A 209 -2.73 14.99 2.95
C LEU A 209 -2.40 13.54 3.32
N TYR A 210 -3.32 12.61 3.09
CA TYR A 210 -3.16 11.25 3.60
C TYR A 210 -3.86 10.14 2.79
N GLY A 211 -4.36 10.43 1.59
CA GLY A 211 -5.09 9.46 0.76
C GLY A 211 -4.17 8.50 0.00
N ARG A 212 -3.73 7.41 0.63
CA ARG A 212 -3.00 6.33 -0.06
C ARG A 212 -3.88 5.56 -1.04
N TYR A 213 -3.24 4.96 -2.03
CA TYR A 213 -3.86 3.89 -2.83
C TYR A 213 -4.05 2.63 -2.00
N LYS A 214 -4.95 1.76 -2.44
CA LYS A 214 -5.46 0.66 -1.63
C LYS A 214 -4.87 -0.67 -2.10
N LEU A 215 -4.57 -1.54 -1.17
CA LEU A 215 -4.22 -2.94 -1.41
C LEU A 215 -5.28 -3.81 -0.73
N ILE A 216 -6.01 -4.59 -1.50
CA ILE A 216 -7.02 -5.51 -1.01
C ILE A 216 -6.39 -6.89 -0.93
N ILE A 217 -6.36 -7.42 0.28
CA ILE A 217 -5.95 -8.79 0.59
C ILE A 217 -7.22 -9.62 0.68
N ASP A 218 -7.40 -10.49 -0.30
CA ASP A 218 -8.59 -11.30 -0.42
C ASP A 218 -8.41 -12.64 0.31
N GLU A 219 -9.13 -12.82 1.43
CA GLU A 219 -9.09 -14.06 2.21
C GLU A 219 -9.83 -15.23 1.49
N SER A 220 -10.66 -14.95 0.48
CA SER A 220 -11.43 -15.96 -0.24
C SER A 220 -10.64 -16.73 -1.30
N GLU A 221 -9.47 -16.23 -1.71
CA GLU A 221 -8.59 -16.80 -2.76
C GLU A 221 -9.20 -16.85 -4.18
N ASP A 222 -10.50 -16.54 -4.33
CA ASP A 222 -11.28 -16.72 -5.56
C ASP A 222 -11.95 -15.43 -6.07
N GLU A 223 -11.53 -14.27 -5.57
CA GLU A 223 -12.05 -12.95 -5.96
C GLU A 223 -13.48 -12.67 -5.47
N SER A 224 -14.02 -13.49 -4.56
CA SER A 224 -15.31 -13.22 -3.94
C SER A 224 -15.34 -11.88 -3.22
N ALA A 225 -14.24 -11.48 -2.55
CA ALA A 225 -14.15 -10.16 -1.95
C ALA A 225 -14.32 -9.03 -2.99
N VAL A 226 -13.73 -9.18 -4.17
CA VAL A 226 -13.87 -8.21 -5.28
C VAL A 226 -15.32 -8.13 -5.74
N HIS A 227 -15.99 -9.27 -5.92
CA HIS A 227 -17.40 -9.29 -6.30
C HIS A 227 -18.26 -8.54 -5.28
N LEU A 228 -18.02 -8.78 -3.98
CA LEU A 228 -18.74 -8.12 -2.90
C LEU A 228 -18.51 -6.61 -2.88
N LEU A 229 -17.31 -6.12 -3.21
CA LEU A 229 -17.06 -4.68 -3.31
C LEU A 229 -17.95 -3.97 -4.35
N PHE A 230 -18.16 -4.58 -5.51
CA PHE A 230 -19.05 -4.02 -6.53
C PHE A 230 -20.51 -4.12 -6.12
N GLN A 231 -20.88 -5.27 -5.58
CA GLN A 231 -22.25 -5.58 -5.19
C GLN A 231 -22.75 -4.69 -4.04
N PHE A 232 -21.88 -4.36 -3.08
CA PHE A 232 -22.17 -3.42 -1.98
C PHE A 232 -21.97 -1.95 -2.39
N GLY A 233 -21.64 -1.67 -3.66
CA GLY A 233 -21.47 -0.31 -4.17
C GLY A 233 -20.26 0.43 -3.59
N ILE A 234 -19.32 -0.29 -2.96
CA ILE A 234 -18.03 0.28 -2.53
C ILE A 234 -17.22 0.65 -3.77
N LEU A 235 -17.22 -0.25 -4.76
CA LEU A 235 -16.76 0.05 -6.11
C LEU A 235 -17.95 0.28 -7.03
N ASN A 236 -17.81 1.26 -7.92
CA ASN A 236 -18.88 1.58 -8.85
C ASN A 236 -18.83 0.62 -10.05
N SER A 237 -19.97 0.00 -10.38
CA SER A 237 -20.06 -0.93 -11.52
C SER A 237 -20.06 -0.26 -12.89
N ASP A 238 -20.22 1.08 -12.96
CA ASP A 238 -20.11 1.84 -14.21
C ASP A 238 -18.65 1.88 -14.71
N PRO A 239 -18.36 1.36 -15.93
CA PRO A 239 -17.03 1.42 -16.54
C PRO A 239 -16.47 2.84 -16.72
N ASN A 240 -17.33 3.86 -16.70
CA ASN A 240 -16.90 5.26 -16.74
C ASN A 240 -16.36 5.76 -15.40
N ARG A 241 -16.66 5.08 -14.29
CA ARG A 241 -16.19 5.45 -12.95
C ARG A 241 -15.12 4.50 -12.42
N THR A 242 -15.28 3.20 -12.66
CA THR A 242 -14.31 2.18 -12.26
C THR A 242 -13.92 1.33 -13.46
N THR A 243 -12.63 1.14 -13.68
CA THR A 243 -12.11 0.25 -14.74
C THR A 243 -11.32 -0.89 -14.13
N VAL A 244 -11.66 -2.12 -14.49
CA VAL A 244 -10.97 -3.33 -13.99
C VAL A 244 -9.91 -3.74 -15.01
N PHE A 245 -8.66 -3.78 -14.57
CA PHE A 245 -7.54 -4.31 -15.34
C PHE A 245 -7.17 -5.69 -14.81
N ARG A 246 -7.39 -6.71 -15.63
CA ARG A 246 -7.05 -8.09 -15.35
C ARG A 246 -6.01 -8.58 -16.33
N MET A 247 -4.93 -9.13 -15.80
CA MET A 247 -3.92 -9.81 -16.59
C MET A 247 -4.04 -11.32 -16.42
N SER A 248 -3.71 -12.02 -17.50
CA SER A 248 -3.78 -13.48 -17.59
C SER A 248 -2.49 -14.11 -17.08
N ASP A 249 -2.59 -15.26 -16.40
CA ASP A 249 -1.45 -16.09 -15.99
C ASP A 249 -1.11 -17.18 -17.01
N PHE A 250 -1.83 -17.26 -18.12
CA PHE A 250 -1.56 -18.26 -19.14
C PHE A 250 -0.17 -18.01 -19.77
N PRO A 251 0.69 -19.04 -19.91
CA PRO A 251 2.06 -18.89 -20.39
C PRO A 251 2.18 -18.13 -21.72
N ASP A 252 1.22 -18.34 -22.63
CA ASP A 252 1.18 -17.68 -23.94
C ASP A 252 0.91 -16.17 -23.85
N ASP A 253 0.22 -15.73 -22.79
CA ASP A 253 -0.09 -14.32 -22.51
C ASP A 253 1.00 -13.60 -21.71
N ILE A 254 1.97 -14.32 -21.14
CA ILE A 254 3.01 -13.75 -20.28
C ILE A 254 3.99 -12.88 -21.09
N ASN A 255 4.32 -13.33 -22.32
CA ASN A 255 5.31 -12.69 -23.18
C ASN A 255 4.75 -11.60 -24.10
N ASN A 256 3.46 -11.25 -23.98
CA ASN A 256 2.84 -10.25 -24.84
C ASN A 256 3.10 -8.83 -24.32
N GLU A 257 4.27 -8.27 -24.66
CA GLU A 257 4.64 -6.89 -24.29
C GLU A 257 3.66 -5.84 -24.85
N LEU A 258 3.07 -6.08 -26.03
CA LEU A 258 2.08 -5.17 -26.62
C LEU A 258 0.85 -5.02 -25.72
N ARG A 259 0.38 -6.12 -25.13
CA ARG A 259 -0.75 -6.10 -24.18
C ARG A 259 -0.41 -5.32 -22.92
N ASN A 260 0.82 -5.41 -22.43
CA ASN A 260 1.27 -4.61 -21.28
C ASN A 260 1.24 -3.11 -21.62
N VAL A 261 1.75 -2.74 -22.80
CA VAL A 261 1.75 -1.35 -23.29
C VAL A 261 0.32 -0.83 -23.47
N GLU A 262 -0.59 -1.65 -23.99
CA GLU A 262 -2.01 -1.29 -24.16
C GLU A 262 -2.69 -1.05 -22.81
N ILE A 263 -2.51 -1.96 -21.84
CA ILE A 263 -3.07 -1.81 -20.48
C ILE A 263 -2.50 -0.56 -19.80
N LEU A 264 -1.19 -0.32 -19.88
CA LEU A 264 -0.58 0.89 -19.33
C LEU A 264 -1.10 2.18 -19.98
N SER A 265 -1.36 2.14 -21.29
CA SER A 265 -1.94 3.28 -22.02
C SER A 265 -3.38 3.56 -21.57
N ASN A 266 -4.16 2.52 -21.30
CA ASN A 266 -5.50 2.66 -20.73
C ASN A 266 -5.48 3.15 -19.28
N ILE A 267 -4.54 2.65 -18.46
CA ILE A 267 -4.32 3.14 -17.09
C ILE A 267 -3.97 4.64 -17.12
N LYS A 268 -3.08 5.07 -18.02
CA LYS A 268 -2.77 6.48 -18.23
C LYS A 268 -4.04 7.30 -18.49
N LEU A 269 -4.92 6.85 -19.39
CA LEU A 269 -6.18 7.55 -19.66
C LEU A 269 -7.08 7.61 -18.41
N CYS A 270 -7.17 6.53 -17.63
CA CYS A 270 -7.89 6.52 -16.36
C CYS A 270 -7.29 7.51 -15.33
N MET A 271 -5.96 7.64 -15.29
CA MET A 271 -5.26 8.63 -14.45
C MET A 271 -5.63 10.07 -14.86
N GLU A 272 -5.60 10.36 -16.16
CA GLU A 272 -5.91 11.69 -16.71
C GLU A 272 -7.39 12.08 -16.51
N THR A 273 -8.29 11.09 -16.53
CA THR A 273 -9.74 11.29 -16.40
C THR A 273 -10.28 11.10 -14.98
N GLY A 274 -9.43 10.70 -14.03
CA GLY A 274 -9.82 10.56 -12.61
C GLY A 274 -10.71 9.36 -12.31
N LYS A 275 -10.62 8.31 -13.13
CA LYS A 275 -11.33 7.05 -12.88
C LYS A 275 -10.68 6.27 -11.73
N THR A 276 -11.46 5.44 -11.05
CA THR A 276 -10.90 4.42 -10.16
C THR A 276 -10.44 3.24 -11.00
N ILE A 277 -9.28 2.67 -10.70
CA ILE A 277 -8.79 1.45 -11.32
C ILE A 277 -8.69 0.34 -10.28
N LEU A 278 -9.16 -0.86 -10.65
CA LEU A 278 -8.96 -2.08 -9.89
C LEU A 278 -8.02 -2.98 -10.70
N MET A 279 -6.87 -3.30 -10.13
CA MET A 279 -5.82 -4.05 -10.80
C MET A 279 -5.72 -5.45 -10.18
N ILE A 280 -6.07 -6.47 -10.96
CA ILE A 280 -6.09 -7.88 -10.55
C ILE A 280 -5.01 -8.62 -11.33
N ASN A 281 -4.12 -9.30 -10.60
CA ASN A 281 -3.03 -10.06 -11.16
C ASN A 281 -2.11 -9.25 -12.11
N THR A 282 -1.80 -8.01 -11.73
CA THR A 282 -1.09 -7.04 -12.59
C THR A 282 0.39 -6.88 -12.24
N GLY A 283 0.98 -7.80 -11.49
CA GLY A 283 2.37 -7.71 -11.00
C GLY A 283 3.39 -7.37 -12.08
N ARG A 284 3.15 -7.86 -13.31
CA ARG A 284 4.01 -7.64 -14.49
C ARG A 284 4.19 -6.17 -14.90
N ILE A 285 3.29 -5.27 -14.51
CA ILE A 285 3.33 -3.85 -14.88
C ILE A 285 3.47 -2.91 -13.67
N HIS A 286 3.69 -3.45 -12.47
CA HIS A 286 3.81 -2.63 -11.27
C HIS A 286 5.03 -1.71 -11.33
N ASP A 287 6.16 -2.21 -11.83
CA ASP A 287 7.40 -1.43 -12.02
C ASP A 287 7.16 -0.15 -12.84
N SER A 288 6.29 -0.21 -13.84
CA SER A 288 5.92 0.93 -14.69
C SER A 288 5.18 2.05 -13.96
N LEU A 289 4.62 1.76 -12.78
CA LEU A 289 3.72 2.62 -12.00
C LEU A 289 4.29 2.99 -10.63
N TYR A 290 5.55 2.66 -10.33
CA TYR A 290 6.12 2.90 -9.00
C TYR A 290 6.13 4.36 -8.56
N ASP A 291 6.39 5.32 -9.45
CA ASP A 291 6.28 6.74 -9.13
C ASP A 291 4.84 7.11 -8.72
N VAL A 292 3.84 6.53 -9.38
CA VAL A 292 2.41 6.70 -9.03
C VAL A 292 2.14 6.07 -7.67
N PHE A 293 2.55 4.83 -7.43
CA PHE A 293 2.31 4.12 -6.16
C PHE A 293 3.02 4.78 -4.98
N ASN A 294 4.20 5.35 -5.22
CA ASN A 294 4.93 6.15 -4.22
C ASN A 294 4.31 7.52 -3.97
N GLN A 295 3.29 7.92 -4.75
CA GLN A 295 2.74 9.27 -4.75
C GLN A 295 3.82 10.34 -4.98
N ASN A 296 4.84 9.98 -5.78
CA ASN A 296 5.88 10.89 -6.22
C ASN A 296 5.30 11.81 -7.30
N PHE A 297 4.75 12.93 -6.84
CA PHE A 297 4.04 13.88 -7.67
C PHE A 297 4.77 15.20 -7.80
N SER A 298 4.95 15.67 -9.02
CA SER A 298 5.33 17.05 -9.30
C SER A 298 4.08 17.88 -9.56
N ILE A 299 3.98 19.02 -8.88
CA ILE A 299 2.82 19.91 -8.98
C ILE A 299 3.21 21.13 -9.81
N MET A 300 2.47 21.36 -10.90
CA MET A 300 2.50 22.61 -11.64
C MET A 300 1.24 23.39 -11.29
N ALA A 301 1.39 24.44 -10.48
CA ALA A 301 0.30 25.32 -10.10
C ALA A 301 0.44 26.65 -10.84
N THR A 302 -0.58 27.03 -11.60
CA THR A 302 -0.80 28.39 -12.11
C THR A 302 -1.92 29.05 -11.31
N GLU A 303 -2.13 30.36 -11.47
CA GLU A 303 -3.22 31.09 -10.79
C GLU A 303 -4.61 30.48 -11.09
N GLU A 304 -4.78 29.85 -12.26
CA GLU A 304 -6.06 29.30 -12.73
C GLU A 304 -6.17 27.78 -12.62
N SER A 305 -5.05 27.04 -12.58
CA SER A 305 -5.11 25.57 -12.61
C SER A 305 -3.95 24.90 -11.88
N ARG A 306 -4.26 23.83 -11.15
CA ARG A 306 -3.28 22.95 -10.54
C ARG A 306 -3.26 21.63 -11.30
N LYS A 307 -2.12 21.28 -11.88
CA LYS A 307 -1.90 19.97 -12.53
C LYS A 307 -0.89 19.17 -11.72
N ILE A 308 -1.25 17.94 -11.44
CA ILE A 308 -0.40 16.97 -10.73
C ILE A 308 0.15 16.03 -11.81
N PHE A 309 1.46 15.81 -11.81
CA PHE A 309 2.12 14.91 -12.73
C PHE A 309 2.84 13.81 -11.97
N SER A 310 2.84 12.61 -12.55
CA SER A 310 3.67 11.48 -12.10
C SER A 310 4.28 10.80 -13.32
N LYS A 311 5.41 10.13 -13.12
CA LYS A 311 6.08 9.41 -14.19
C LYS A 311 5.48 8.03 -14.36
N VAL A 312 5.28 7.63 -15.61
CA VAL A 312 4.84 6.27 -15.97
C VAL A 312 5.74 5.76 -17.08
N SER A 313 6.23 4.54 -16.94
CA SER A 313 7.06 3.88 -17.94
C SER A 313 6.20 3.01 -18.86
N ILE A 314 6.06 3.40 -20.12
CA ILE A 314 5.30 2.67 -21.14
C ILE A 314 6.28 2.21 -22.22
N GLY A 315 6.57 0.91 -22.22
CA GLY A 315 7.64 0.35 -23.05
C GLY A 315 8.99 1.00 -22.71
N PRO A 316 9.79 1.45 -23.69
CA PRO A 316 11.12 2.01 -23.47
C PRO A 316 11.14 3.50 -23.06
N LYS A 317 9.96 4.11 -22.87
CA LYS A 317 9.80 5.54 -22.58
C LYS A 317 9.16 5.76 -21.22
N THR A 318 9.75 6.65 -20.43
CA THR A 318 9.11 7.25 -19.26
C THR A 318 8.51 8.58 -19.66
N ILE A 319 7.24 8.77 -19.36
CA ILE A 319 6.47 9.96 -19.70
C ILE A 319 5.85 10.57 -18.44
N ASP A 320 5.68 11.89 -18.44
CA ASP A 320 4.91 12.58 -17.41
C ASP A 320 3.41 12.46 -17.74
N VAL A 321 2.66 11.87 -16.81
CA VAL A 321 1.22 11.65 -16.91
C VAL A 321 0.51 12.57 -15.93
N ILE A 322 -0.53 13.25 -16.40
CA ILE A 322 -1.40 14.04 -15.52
C ILE A 322 -2.21 13.08 -14.64
N VAL A 323 -2.14 13.28 -13.33
CA VAL A 323 -2.91 12.52 -12.35
C VAL A 323 -4.03 13.40 -11.85
N HIS A 324 -5.25 13.04 -12.21
CA HIS A 324 -6.43 13.75 -11.74
C HIS A 324 -6.62 13.54 -10.22
N GLU A 325 -7.06 14.55 -9.47
CA GLU A 325 -7.19 14.48 -8.01
C GLU A 325 -8.17 13.39 -7.54
N ASN A 326 -9.14 13.01 -8.37
CA ASN A 326 -10.09 11.91 -8.12
C ASN A 326 -9.61 10.52 -8.52
N PHE A 327 -8.45 10.40 -9.19
CA PHE A 327 -7.91 9.10 -9.56
C PHE A 327 -7.66 8.25 -8.30
N GLN A 328 -8.07 6.99 -8.34
CA GLN A 328 -7.85 6.02 -7.28
C GLN A 328 -7.31 4.73 -7.89
N CYS A 329 -6.29 4.17 -7.25
CA CYS A 329 -5.72 2.87 -7.59
C CYS A 329 -6.01 1.87 -6.46
N ILE A 330 -6.48 0.70 -6.85
CA ILE A 330 -6.73 -0.43 -5.97
C ILE A 330 -6.00 -1.63 -6.56
N ILE A 331 -5.07 -2.19 -5.80
CA ILE A 331 -4.41 -3.44 -6.13
C ILE A 331 -5.14 -4.56 -5.39
N HIS A 332 -5.49 -5.63 -6.09
CA HIS A 332 -6.00 -6.86 -5.50
C HIS A 332 -4.89 -7.91 -5.49
N ILE A 333 -4.79 -8.61 -4.36
CA ILE A 333 -3.91 -9.76 -4.15
C ILE A 333 -4.65 -10.83 -3.36
N LYS A 334 -4.26 -12.08 -3.55
CA LYS A 334 -4.76 -13.20 -2.75
C LYS A 334 -4.02 -13.29 -1.42
N ARG A 335 -4.65 -13.83 -0.38
CA ARG A 335 -3.99 -14.03 0.92
C ARG A 335 -2.79 -14.98 0.82
N SER A 336 -2.84 -15.97 -0.05
CA SER A 336 -1.73 -16.89 -0.33
C SER A 336 -0.50 -16.18 -0.91
N GLU A 337 -0.69 -15.19 -1.79
CA GLU A 337 0.39 -14.41 -2.44
C GLU A 337 1.05 -13.42 -1.48
N PHE A 338 0.37 -13.06 -0.40
CA PHE A 338 0.80 -12.00 0.51
C PHE A 338 2.22 -12.19 1.07
N LYS A 339 2.65 -13.44 1.28
CA LYS A 339 3.98 -13.76 1.82
C LYS A 339 5.11 -13.54 0.82
N ASP A 340 4.81 -13.63 -0.47
CA ASP A 340 5.81 -13.52 -1.54
C ASP A 340 6.00 -12.07 -1.99
N ILE A 341 5.09 -11.18 -1.60
CA ILE A 341 5.14 -9.77 -1.99
C ILE A 341 6.19 -9.03 -1.15
N PRO A 342 7.13 -8.31 -1.80
CA PRO A 342 8.15 -7.55 -1.08
C PRO A 342 7.54 -6.50 -0.14
N ALA A 343 8.08 -6.43 1.07
CA ALA A 343 7.70 -5.44 2.06
C ALA A 343 7.74 -3.97 1.54
N PRO A 344 8.72 -3.56 0.71
CA PRO A 344 8.71 -2.23 0.08
C PRO A 344 7.46 -1.97 -0.76
N PHE A 345 6.97 -2.98 -1.51
CA PHE A 345 5.74 -2.84 -2.29
C PHE A 345 4.53 -2.66 -1.37
N LEU A 346 4.39 -3.52 -0.36
CA LEU A 346 3.29 -3.44 0.61
C LEU A 346 3.26 -2.07 1.31
N SER A 347 4.41 -1.48 1.65
CA SER A 347 4.47 -0.19 2.35
C SER A 347 3.84 0.98 1.57
N ARG A 348 3.70 0.86 0.24
CA ARG A 348 3.16 1.92 -0.63
C ARG A 348 1.65 2.09 -0.51
N PHE A 349 0.94 1.06 -0.07
CA PHE A 349 -0.51 1.00 -0.08
C PHE A 349 -1.09 0.94 1.34
N GLN A 350 -2.31 1.46 1.47
CA GLN A 350 -3.16 1.19 2.62
C GLN A 350 -3.80 -0.19 2.43
N LYS A 351 -3.51 -1.12 3.34
CA LYS A 351 -3.93 -2.53 3.22
C LYS A 351 -5.29 -2.76 3.83
N TYR A 352 -6.11 -3.60 3.20
CA TYR A 352 -7.42 -4.04 3.68
C TYR A 352 -7.53 -5.56 3.50
N SER A 353 -7.54 -6.34 4.58
CA SER A 353 -7.96 -7.75 4.56
C SER A 353 -9.46 -7.78 4.49
N LEU A 354 -10.01 -8.44 3.47
CA LEU A 354 -11.44 -8.60 3.29
C LEU A 354 -11.77 -10.09 3.26
N SER A 355 -12.66 -10.49 4.16
CA SER A 355 -13.35 -11.77 4.18
C SER A 355 -14.82 -11.59 3.80
N ILE A 356 -15.52 -12.67 3.49
CA ILE A 356 -16.96 -12.67 3.28
C ILE A 356 -17.69 -12.42 4.60
N GLU A 357 -17.11 -12.88 5.72
CA GLU A 357 -17.60 -12.60 7.08
C GLU A 357 -17.74 -11.11 7.37
N ASP A 358 -16.80 -10.28 6.89
CA ASP A 358 -16.85 -8.83 7.06
C ASP A 358 -18.12 -8.23 6.44
N PHE A 359 -18.49 -8.69 5.24
CA PHE A 359 -19.71 -8.22 4.55
C PHE A 359 -20.98 -8.77 5.20
N TYR A 360 -20.96 -10.03 5.65
CA TYR A 360 -22.07 -10.63 6.39
C TYR A 360 -22.37 -9.88 7.68
N THR A 361 -21.32 -9.58 8.46
CA THR A 361 -21.42 -8.82 9.71
C THR A 361 -22.08 -7.46 9.51
N ILE A 362 -21.80 -6.78 8.39
CA ILE A 362 -22.41 -5.49 8.06
C ILE A 362 -23.90 -5.65 7.79
N GLN A 363 -24.26 -6.58 6.89
CA GLN A 363 -25.68 -6.78 6.56
C GLN A 363 -26.47 -7.27 7.78
N LEU A 364 -25.87 -8.10 8.62
CA LEU A 364 -26.47 -8.55 9.88
C LEU A 364 -26.83 -7.36 10.78
N LYS A 365 -26.03 -6.28 10.81
CA LYS A 365 -26.33 -5.08 11.58
C LYS A 365 -27.43 -4.21 11.00
N GLU A 366 -27.74 -4.36 9.71
CA GLU A 366 -28.78 -3.58 9.02
C GLU A 366 -30.19 -4.17 9.19
N ILE A 367 -30.30 -5.45 9.55
CA ILE A 367 -31.58 -6.15 9.78
C ILE A 367 -32.04 -6.08 11.24
N SER A 368 -33.31 -6.45 11.50
CA SER A 368 -33.92 -6.35 12.83
C SER A 368 -33.28 -7.29 13.87
N ILE A 369 -33.37 -6.95 15.15
CA ILE A 369 -32.77 -7.73 16.25
C ILE A 369 -33.29 -9.19 16.27
N GLU A 370 -34.57 -9.40 15.94
CA GLU A 370 -35.17 -10.73 15.86
C GLU A 370 -34.53 -11.58 14.75
N GLU A 371 -34.35 -11.00 13.56
CA GLU A 371 -33.70 -11.66 12.44
C GLU A 371 -32.20 -11.89 12.70
N GLN A 372 -31.53 -10.96 13.39
CA GLN A 372 -30.14 -11.16 13.83
C GLN A 372 -30.00 -12.39 14.73
N ASN A 373 -30.90 -12.54 15.71
CA ASN A 373 -30.91 -13.70 16.59
C ASN A 373 -31.20 -15.00 15.83
N PHE A 374 -32.10 -14.94 14.84
CA PHE A 374 -32.38 -16.08 13.97
C PHE A 374 -31.16 -16.47 13.13
N MET A 375 -30.49 -15.51 12.51
CA MET A 375 -29.29 -15.73 11.71
C MET A 375 -28.13 -16.30 12.55
N LYS A 376 -27.91 -15.77 13.77
CA LYS A 376 -26.92 -16.33 14.71
C LYS A 376 -27.24 -17.78 15.10
N ASN A 377 -28.52 -18.10 15.30
CA ASN A 377 -28.93 -19.48 15.57
C ASN A 377 -28.68 -20.41 14.36
N ILE A 378 -28.88 -19.92 13.13
CA ILE A 378 -28.55 -20.67 11.91
C ILE A 378 -27.03 -20.89 11.83
N GLU A 379 -26.24 -19.84 12.03
CA GLU A 379 -24.78 -19.89 12.02
C GLU A 379 -24.24 -20.95 12.97
N ILE A 380 -24.67 -20.94 14.24
CA ILE A 380 -24.28 -21.94 15.25
C ILE A 380 -24.66 -23.37 14.81
N LYS A 381 -25.86 -23.56 14.25
CA LYS A 381 -26.32 -24.88 13.81
C LYS A 381 -25.55 -25.39 12.60
N ILE A 382 -25.26 -24.54 11.63
CA ILE A 382 -24.47 -24.91 10.46
C ILE A 382 -23.04 -25.21 10.88
N GLN A 383 -22.44 -24.41 11.76
CA GLN A 383 -21.11 -24.67 12.28
C GLN A 383 -21.06 -26.03 13.01
N SER A 384 -22.02 -26.31 13.89
CA SER A 384 -22.13 -27.61 14.56
C SER A 384 -22.33 -28.77 13.59
N PHE A 385 -23.05 -28.56 12.48
CA PHE A 385 -23.23 -29.57 11.43
C PHE A 385 -21.92 -29.84 10.68
N ILE A 386 -21.19 -28.79 10.30
CA ILE A 386 -19.88 -28.90 9.66
C ILE A 386 -18.90 -29.62 10.60
N ASP A 387 -18.87 -29.24 11.87
CA ASP A 387 -17.97 -29.85 12.86
C ASP A 387 -18.32 -31.33 13.14
N HIS A 388 -19.61 -31.69 13.08
CA HIS A 388 -20.05 -33.07 13.25
C HIS A 388 -19.65 -33.98 12.09
N PHE A 389 -19.83 -33.52 10.84
CA PHE A 389 -19.54 -34.33 9.66
C PHE A 389 -18.09 -34.24 9.20
N GLY A 390 -17.38 -33.14 9.48
CA GLY A 390 -16.04 -32.86 8.97
C GLY A 390 -16.06 -32.04 7.68
N LYS A 391 -15.11 -31.11 7.54
CA LYS A 391 -15.02 -30.18 6.39
C LYS A 391 -14.76 -30.93 5.07
N GLU A 392 -14.06 -32.05 5.14
CA GLU A 392 -13.64 -32.88 4.00
C GLU A 392 -14.80 -33.51 3.20
N TYR A 393 -15.99 -33.60 3.79
CA TYR A 393 -17.17 -34.15 3.13
C TYR A 393 -17.92 -33.11 2.28
N PHE A 394 -17.54 -31.84 2.36
CA PHE A 394 -18.14 -30.76 1.59
C PHE A 394 -17.18 -30.36 0.46
N TYR A 395 -17.48 -30.82 -0.77
CA TYR A 395 -16.65 -30.51 -1.92
C TYR A 395 -16.57 -29.00 -2.18
N GLY A 396 -15.35 -28.47 -2.24
CA GLY A 396 -15.10 -27.04 -2.43
C GLY A 396 -15.32 -26.18 -1.17
N PHE A 397 -15.56 -26.78 0.00
CA PHE A 397 -15.72 -26.04 1.24
C PHE A 397 -14.40 -25.40 1.68
N ASN A 398 -14.45 -24.10 1.90
CA ASN A 398 -13.37 -23.28 2.45
C ASN A 398 -13.88 -22.50 3.67
N ASN A 399 -12.99 -21.76 4.34
CA ASN A 399 -13.36 -21.01 5.54
C ASN A 399 -14.38 -19.90 5.27
N GLU A 400 -14.50 -19.43 4.02
CA GLU A 400 -15.44 -18.39 3.62
C GLU A 400 -16.82 -18.94 3.20
N THR A 401 -16.93 -20.25 2.97
CA THR A 401 -18.14 -20.88 2.39
C THR A 401 -19.36 -20.71 3.29
N LEU A 402 -19.17 -20.83 4.61
CA LEU A 402 -20.24 -20.64 5.59
C LEU A 402 -20.83 -19.23 5.48
N TYR A 403 -19.98 -18.20 5.54
CA TYR A 403 -20.41 -16.81 5.50
C TYR A 403 -20.96 -16.42 4.13
N SER A 404 -20.45 -16.98 3.04
CA SER A 404 -21.03 -16.84 1.70
C SER A 404 -22.48 -17.34 1.67
N TYR A 405 -22.74 -18.51 2.25
CA TYR A 405 -24.08 -19.06 2.35
C TYR A 405 -25.00 -18.22 3.24
N LEU A 406 -24.54 -17.82 4.43
CA LEU A 406 -25.31 -16.96 5.35
C LEU A 406 -25.65 -15.60 4.72
N LEU A 407 -24.70 -15.00 3.99
CA LEU A 407 -24.90 -13.76 3.28
C LEU A 407 -26.01 -13.86 2.23
N LEU A 408 -26.15 -15.01 1.55
CA LEU A 408 -27.25 -15.25 0.59
C LEU A 408 -28.63 -15.25 1.27
N PHE A 409 -28.75 -15.64 2.54
CA PHE A 409 -30.05 -15.64 3.25
C PHE A 409 -30.54 -14.24 3.62
N ILE A 410 -29.62 -13.36 4.01
CA ILE A 410 -29.96 -11.97 4.38
C ILE A 410 -30.38 -11.16 3.15
N LYS A 411 -29.90 -11.57 1.98
CA LYS A 411 -29.98 -10.83 0.72
C LYS A 411 -31.34 -10.82 -0.01
N LYS A 412 -32.44 -11.14 0.67
CA LYS A 412 -33.77 -11.20 0.03
C LYS A 412 -34.49 -9.85 -0.01
#